data_AF-A0A512CF19-F1
#
_entry.id   AF-A0A512CF19-F1
#
_cell.length_a   1.000
_cell.length_b   1.000
_cell.length_c   1.000
_cell.angle_alpha   90.00
_cell.angle_beta   90.00
_cell.angle_gamma   90.00
#
_symmetry.space_group_name_H-M   'P 1'
#
loop_
_entity.id
_entity.type
_entity.pdbx_description
1 polymer ?
#
loop_
_entity_poly.entity_id
_entity_poly.type
_entity_poly.pdbx_seq_one_letter_code
_entity_poly.pdbx_strand_id
1 'polypeptide(L)'
;MGKPLKRHPAFVPVSRDHHFGLLLVWKVRQGQEKGIQPERLHNYVKYFFLTHLEPHFFLEEKVIFSYMAKNDLLRKEVEGQHKEIRKLFKKLDVLKEDELSAQLTELCVLVEAHIRFEERKLFQYLQVELQSKELEEMEEKVAAIHKPTTEEWEDKFWVK
;
A
#
# COMPACT_ATOMS: atom_id res chain seq x y z
N MET A 1 -25.77 -6.64 -0.51
CA MET A 1 -24.33 -6.63 -0.13
C MET A 1 -23.70 -7.85 -0.75
N GLY A 2 -22.73 -7.68 -1.65
CA GLY A 2 -22.04 -8.80 -2.28
C GLY A 2 -21.24 -9.60 -1.25
N LYS A 3 -21.13 -10.92 -1.44
CA LYS A 3 -20.33 -11.78 -0.58
C LYS A 3 -18.88 -11.27 -0.57
N PRO A 4 -18.23 -11.09 0.59
CA PRO A 4 -16.81 -10.77 0.64
C PRO A 4 -16.04 -11.79 -0.19
N LEU A 5 -15.20 -11.30 -1.10
CA LEU A 5 -14.38 -12.19 -1.93
C LEU A 5 -13.45 -12.97 -1.01
N LYS A 6 -13.54 -14.29 -1.08
CA LYS A 6 -12.66 -15.16 -0.31
C LYS A 6 -11.26 -15.06 -0.91
N ARG A 7 -10.31 -14.51 -0.14
CA ARG A 7 -8.90 -14.46 -0.51
C ARG A 7 -8.25 -15.82 -0.34
N HIS A 8 -7.37 -16.18 -1.27
CA HIS A 8 -6.45 -17.30 -1.06
C HIS A 8 -5.50 -16.95 0.09
N PRO A 9 -5.14 -17.91 0.97
CA PRO A 9 -4.23 -17.66 2.10
C PRO A 9 -2.94 -16.91 1.72
N ALA A 10 -2.36 -17.21 0.56
CA ALA A 10 -1.21 -16.50 -0.02
C ALA A 10 -1.33 -14.95 -0.04
N PHE A 11 -2.53 -14.41 -0.25
CA PHE A 11 -2.77 -12.96 -0.31
C PHE A 11 -3.20 -12.35 1.02
N VAL A 12 -3.60 -13.18 2.01
CA VAL A 12 -4.15 -12.68 3.28
C VAL A 12 -3.17 -11.78 4.04
N PRO A 13 -1.86 -12.08 4.16
CA PRO A 13 -0.91 -11.20 4.83
C PRO A 13 -0.82 -9.82 4.16
N VAL A 14 -0.77 -9.80 2.82
CA VAL A 14 -0.64 -8.59 2.01
C VAL A 14 -1.93 -7.75 2.07
N SER A 15 -3.10 -8.41 2.01
CA SER A 15 -4.40 -7.76 2.26
C SER A 15 -4.55 -7.20 3.67
N ARG A 16 -3.83 -7.73 4.68
CA ARG A 16 -3.80 -7.13 6.01
C ARG A 16 -2.96 -5.86 6.02
N ASP A 17 -1.85 -5.82 5.30
CA ASP A 17 -1.05 -4.59 5.15
C ASP A 17 -1.85 -3.48 4.46
N HIS A 18 -2.69 -3.82 3.48
CA HIS A 18 -3.63 -2.88 2.87
C HIS A 18 -4.58 -2.20 3.86
N HIS A 19 -4.99 -2.90 4.92
CA HIS A 19 -5.77 -2.27 5.98
C HIS A 19 -4.99 -1.12 6.64
N PHE A 20 -3.71 -1.32 6.92
CA PHE A 20 -2.84 -0.28 7.47
C PHE A 20 -2.59 0.85 6.46
N GLY A 21 -2.44 0.54 5.18
CA GLY A 21 -2.34 1.56 4.12
C GLY A 21 -3.60 2.45 4.05
N LEU A 22 -4.79 1.86 4.22
CA LEU A 22 -6.03 2.63 4.34
C LEU A 22 -6.14 3.42 5.65
N LEU A 23 -5.57 2.89 6.75
CA LEU A 23 -5.46 3.65 8.01
C LEU A 23 -4.51 4.85 7.89
N LEU A 24 -3.41 4.75 7.15
CA LEU A 24 -2.56 5.89 6.79
C LEU A 24 -3.41 6.97 6.12
N VAL A 25 -4.15 6.61 5.07
CA VAL A 25 -5.03 7.53 4.33
C VAL A 25 -6.04 8.19 5.26
N TRP A 26 -6.70 7.40 6.11
CA TRP A 26 -7.67 7.93 7.07
C TRP A 26 -7.01 8.90 8.07
N LYS A 27 -5.86 8.55 8.66
CA LYS A 27 -5.16 9.40 9.63
C LYS A 27 -4.74 10.71 9.01
N VAL A 28 -4.13 10.71 7.83
CA VAL A 28 -3.72 11.95 7.14
C VAL A 28 -4.93 12.86 6.93
N ARG A 29 -6.05 12.33 6.45
CA ARG A 29 -7.31 13.09 6.30
C ARG A 29 -7.80 13.66 7.63
N GLN A 30 -7.79 12.87 8.71
CA GLN A 30 -8.14 13.37 10.05
C GLN A 30 -7.23 14.50 10.52
N GLY A 31 -5.93 14.39 10.26
CA GLY A 31 -4.97 15.44 10.55
C GLY A 31 -5.27 16.73 9.79
N GLN A 32 -5.58 16.63 8.51
CA GLN A 32 -5.97 17.79 7.69
C GLN A 32 -7.26 18.43 8.21
N GLU A 33 -8.30 17.65 8.51
CA GLU A 33 -9.57 18.12 9.08
C GLU A 33 -9.38 18.85 10.42
N LYS A 34 -8.41 18.40 11.23
CA LYS A 34 -8.05 19.00 12.53
C LYS A 34 -7.10 20.20 12.40
N GLY A 35 -6.71 20.59 11.18
CA GLY A 35 -5.76 21.69 10.96
C GLY A 35 -4.35 21.38 11.49
N ILE A 36 -3.95 20.11 11.51
CA ILE A 36 -2.58 19.71 11.88
C ILE A 36 -1.60 20.22 10.82
N GLN A 37 -0.47 20.76 11.27
CA GLN A 37 0.58 21.28 10.38
C GLN A 37 1.02 20.23 9.35
N PRO A 38 1.13 20.58 8.06
CA PRO A 38 1.54 19.65 7.00
C PRO A 38 2.85 18.92 7.27
N GLU A 39 3.82 19.58 7.90
CA GLU A 39 5.11 18.98 8.28
C GLU A 39 4.94 17.82 9.27
N ARG A 40 4.03 17.95 10.24
CA ARG A 40 3.73 16.89 11.22
C ARG A 40 3.06 15.69 10.56
N LEU A 41 2.16 15.93 9.60
CA LEU A 41 1.56 14.86 8.79
C LEU A 41 2.59 14.18 7.90
N HIS A 42 3.49 14.96 7.29
CA HIS A 42 4.57 14.47 6.46
C HIS A 42 5.52 13.56 7.26
N ASN A 43 5.86 13.91 8.50
CA ASN A 43 6.68 13.05 9.36
C ASN A 43 6.04 11.66 9.60
N TYR A 44 4.73 11.62 9.85
CA TYR A 44 4.00 10.36 9.97
C TYR A 44 3.96 9.58 8.66
N VAL A 45 3.68 10.26 7.54
CA VAL A 45 3.70 9.63 6.20
C VAL A 45 5.08 9.06 5.89
N LYS A 46 6.15 9.78 6.20
CA LYS A 46 7.54 9.34 6.01
C LYS A 46 7.88 8.11 6.83
N TYR A 47 7.50 8.11 8.11
CA TYR A 47 7.61 6.92 8.96
C TYR A 47 6.87 5.74 8.32
N PHE A 48 5.58 5.89 8.02
CA PHE A 48 4.75 4.81 7.52
C PHE A 48 5.25 4.29 6.17
N PHE A 49 5.66 5.19 5.28
CA PHE A 49 6.17 4.83 3.96
C PHE A 49 7.40 3.94 4.06
N LEU A 50 8.38 4.34 4.87
CA LEU A 50 9.65 3.63 5.00
C LEU A 50 9.54 2.31 5.75
N THR A 51 8.63 2.22 6.71
CA THR A 51 8.52 1.07 7.62
C THR A 51 7.46 0.06 7.17
N HIS A 52 6.47 0.48 6.39
CA HIS A 52 5.34 -0.36 5.99
C HIS A 52 5.15 -0.40 4.47
N LEU A 53 4.96 0.76 3.83
CA LEU A 53 4.55 0.79 2.42
C LEU A 53 5.66 0.31 1.46
N GLU A 54 6.91 0.74 1.67
CA GLU A 54 8.03 0.29 0.83
C GLU A 54 8.38 -1.20 1.04
N PRO A 55 8.46 -1.73 2.28
CA PRO A 55 8.59 -3.18 2.49
C PRO A 55 7.46 -4.01 1.86
N HIS A 56 6.24 -3.48 1.91
CA HIS A 56 5.07 -4.09 1.28
C HIS A 56 5.22 -4.16 -0.25
N PHE A 57 5.53 -3.04 -0.92
CA PHE A 57 5.81 -3.03 -2.36
C PHE A 57 6.96 -3.97 -2.73
N PHE A 58 8.00 -4.03 -1.91
CA PHE A 58 9.12 -4.93 -2.13
C PHE A 58 8.68 -6.41 -2.10
N LEU A 59 7.84 -6.79 -1.14
CA LEU A 59 7.30 -8.15 -1.06
C LEU A 59 6.50 -8.50 -2.32
N GLU A 60 5.62 -7.60 -2.76
CA GLU A 60 4.79 -7.80 -3.94
C GLU A 60 5.63 -7.92 -5.21
N GLU A 61 6.55 -7.00 -5.43
CA GLU A 61 7.44 -7.01 -6.60
C GLU A 61 8.35 -8.24 -6.63
N LYS A 62 8.86 -8.64 -5.46
CA LYS A 62 9.82 -9.74 -5.36
C LYS A 62 9.16 -11.11 -5.45
N VAL A 63 7.96 -11.25 -4.90
CA VAL A 63 7.27 -12.54 -4.76
C VAL A 63 6.04 -12.58 -5.66
N ILE A 64 5.03 -11.76 -5.41
CA ILE A 64 3.73 -11.88 -6.08
C ILE A 64 3.86 -11.64 -7.58
N PHE A 65 4.46 -10.53 -7.98
CA PHE A 65 4.60 -10.17 -9.40
C PHE A 65 5.59 -11.08 -10.15
N SER A 66 6.37 -11.89 -9.42
CA SER A 66 7.25 -12.89 -10.05
C SER A 66 6.49 -14.02 -10.74
N TYR A 67 5.23 -14.25 -10.36
CA TYR A 67 4.31 -15.20 -11.00
C TYR A 67 3.62 -14.63 -12.25
N MET A 68 3.89 -13.37 -12.59
CA MET A 68 3.33 -12.70 -13.77
C MET A 68 4.39 -12.50 -14.84
N ALA A 69 4.01 -12.69 -16.11
CA ALA A 69 4.90 -12.38 -17.23
C ALA A 69 5.26 -10.87 -17.23
N LYS A 70 6.50 -10.52 -17.57
CA LYS A 70 6.97 -9.11 -17.58
C LYS A 70 6.19 -8.20 -18.55
N ASN A 71 5.58 -8.78 -19.58
CA ASN A 71 4.77 -8.07 -20.55
C ASN A 71 3.27 -8.00 -20.20
N ASP A 72 2.86 -8.65 -19.11
CA ASP A 72 1.48 -8.62 -18.61
C ASP A 72 1.04 -7.17 -18.32
N LEU A 73 -0.17 -6.82 -18.74
CA LEU A 73 -0.68 -5.45 -18.63
C LEU A 73 -1.00 -5.06 -17.19
N LEU A 74 -1.55 -5.98 -16.38
CA LEU A 74 -1.86 -5.72 -14.97
C LEU A 74 -0.58 -5.60 -14.15
N ARG A 75 0.45 -6.40 -14.47
CA ARG A 75 1.78 -6.27 -13.86
C ARG A 75 2.39 -4.89 -14.13
N LYS A 76 2.36 -4.45 -15.39
CA LYS A 76 2.86 -3.11 -15.77
C LYS A 76 2.09 -1.99 -15.10
N GLU A 77 0.77 -2.14 -14.96
CA GLU A 77 -0.08 -1.16 -14.28
C GLU A 77 0.29 -1.02 -12.80
N VAL A 78 0.41 -2.13 -12.06
CA VAL A 78 0.75 -2.08 -10.63
C VAL A 78 2.19 -1.62 -10.38
N GLU A 79 3.17 -2.09 -11.15
CA GLU A 79 4.55 -1.59 -11.09
C GLU A 79 4.62 -0.08 -11.41
N GLY A 80 3.75 0.39 -12.32
CA GLY A 80 3.54 1.80 -12.62
C GLY A 80 3.02 2.59 -11.42
N GLN A 81 1.97 2.09 -10.75
CA GLN A 81 1.40 2.69 -9.54
C GLN A 81 2.44 2.80 -8.41
N HIS A 82 3.23 1.74 -8.16
CA HIS A 82 4.31 1.78 -7.17
C HIS A 82 5.33 2.89 -7.50
N LYS A 83 5.72 2.99 -8.77
CA LYS A 83 6.66 4.01 -9.24
C LYS A 83 6.11 5.42 -9.07
N GLU A 84 4.83 5.63 -9.35
CA GLU A 84 4.16 6.92 -9.17
C GLU A 84 4.10 7.33 -7.70
N ILE A 85 3.68 6.42 -6.82
CA ILE A 85 3.62 6.62 -5.37
C ILE A 85 5.02 6.95 -4.83
N ARG A 86 6.06 6.17 -5.17
CA ARG A 86 7.45 6.45 -4.78
C ARG A 86 7.96 7.79 -5.30
N LYS A 87 7.61 8.15 -6.55
CA LYS A 87 8.02 9.42 -7.16
C LYS A 87 7.37 10.60 -6.43
N LEU A 88 6.09 10.50 -6.08
CA LEU A 88 5.40 11.53 -5.32
C LEU A 88 5.99 11.66 -3.91
N PHE A 89 6.17 10.54 -3.21
CA PHE A 89 6.78 10.50 -1.88
C PHE A 89 8.13 11.22 -1.83
N LYS A 90 9.04 10.91 -2.77
CA LYS A 90 10.36 11.56 -2.86
C LYS A 90 10.33 13.07 -3.05
N LYS A 91 9.24 13.62 -3.58
CA LYS A 91 9.10 15.06 -3.76
C LYS A 91 8.69 15.78 -2.47
N LEU A 92 8.05 15.08 -1.53
CA LEU A 92 7.49 15.71 -0.33
C LEU A 92 8.55 16.43 0.52
N ASP A 93 9.77 15.90 0.59
CA ASP A 93 10.88 16.44 1.38
C ASP A 93 11.33 17.87 0.98
N VAL A 94 10.94 18.37 -0.21
CA VAL A 94 11.41 19.68 -0.73
C VAL A 94 10.29 20.68 -1.00
N LEU A 95 9.05 20.34 -0.62
CA LEU A 95 7.89 21.21 -0.85
C LEU A 95 7.75 22.27 0.22
N LYS A 96 7.15 23.40 -0.17
CA LYS A 96 6.64 24.39 0.80
C LYS A 96 5.34 23.89 1.42
N GLU A 97 4.95 24.46 2.55
CA GLU A 97 3.80 24.00 3.35
C GLU A 97 2.48 23.89 2.56
N ASP A 98 2.12 24.91 1.77
CA ASP A 98 0.90 24.91 0.95
C ASP A 98 0.91 23.80 -0.12
N GLU A 99 2.07 23.55 -0.74
CA GLU A 99 2.26 22.50 -1.75
C GLU A 99 2.26 21.12 -1.09
N LEU A 100 2.89 21.00 0.09
CA LEU A 100 3.00 19.77 0.86
C LEU A 100 1.61 19.24 1.23
N SER A 101 0.72 20.11 1.73
CA SER A 101 -0.65 19.72 2.07
C SER A 101 -1.41 19.14 0.87
N ALA A 102 -1.31 19.78 -0.30
CA ALA A 102 -1.93 19.30 -1.53
C ALA A 102 -1.34 17.96 -1.99
N GLN A 103 -0.01 17.80 -1.93
CA GLN A 103 0.66 16.57 -2.35
C GLN A 103 0.44 15.40 -1.37
N LEU A 104 0.23 15.66 -0.08
CA LEU A 104 -0.20 14.65 0.90
C LEU A 104 -1.60 14.11 0.58
N THR A 105 -2.52 14.98 0.16
CA THR A 105 -3.84 14.58 -0.33
C THR A 105 -3.72 13.70 -1.56
N GLU A 106 -2.89 14.10 -2.53
CA GLU A 106 -2.66 13.32 -3.75
C GLU A 106 -2.06 11.94 -3.44
N LEU A 107 -1.10 11.87 -2.52
CA LEU A 107 -0.52 10.59 -2.09
C LEU A 107 -1.60 9.66 -1.52
N CYS A 108 -2.52 10.20 -0.71
CA CYS A 108 -3.63 9.44 -0.17
C CYS A 108 -4.56 8.89 -1.26
N VAL A 109 -4.82 9.68 -2.30
CA VAL A 109 -5.62 9.25 -3.46
C VAL A 109 -4.93 8.11 -4.20
N LEU A 110 -3.63 8.25 -4.48
CA LEU A 110 -2.87 7.21 -5.18
C LEU A 110 -2.79 5.90 -4.39
N VAL A 111 -2.49 5.97 -3.08
CA VAL A 111 -2.43 4.79 -2.21
C VAL A 111 -3.80 4.10 -2.12
N GLU A 112 -4.88 4.86 -1.94
CA GLU A 112 -6.24 4.28 -1.89
C GLU A 112 -6.64 3.63 -3.23
N ALA A 113 -6.31 4.28 -4.36
CA ALA A 113 -6.58 3.76 -5.69
C ALA A 113 -5.79 2.47 -5.98
N HIS A 114 -4.51 2.46 -5.60
CA HIS A 114 -3.62 1.31 -5.74
C HIS A 114 -4.10 0.10 -4.94
N ILE A 115 -4.38 0.27 -3.63
CA ILE A 115 -4.93 -0.81 -2.78
C ILE A 115 -6.24 -1.35 -3.37
N ARG A 116 -7.12 -0.47 -3.85
CA ARG A 116 -8.39 -0.90 -4.49
C ARG A 116 -8.14 -1.67 -5.79
N PHE A 117 -7.16 -1.27 -6.58
CA PHE A 117 -6.77 -1.96 -7.80
C PHE A 117 -6.30 -3.37 -7.49
N GLU A 118 -5.40 -3.53 -6.53
CA GLU A 118 -4.84 -4.83 -6.20
C GLU A 118 -5.88 -5.79 -5.64
N GLU A 119 -6.64 -5.32 -4.65
CA GLU A 119 -7.71 -6.11 -4.06
C GLU A 119 -8.77 -6.47 -5.12
N ARG A 120 -9.29 -5.51 -5.87
CA ARG A 120 -10.47 -5.75 -6.70
C ARG A 120 -10.16 -6.29 -8.07
N LYS A 121 -8.91 -6.22 -8.53
CA LYS A 121 -8.52 -6.67 -9.87
C LYS A 121 -7.33 -7.63 -9.81
N LEU A 122 -6.18 -7.19 -9.32
CA LEU A 122 -4.93 -7.96 -9.44
C LEU A 122 -4.99 -9.31 -8.72
N PHE A 123 -5.39 -9.31 -7.44
CA PHE A 123 -5.45 -10.54 -6.65
C PHE A 123 -6.58 -11.46 -7.13
N GLN A 124 -7.67 -10.92 -7.68
CA GLN A 124 -8.69 -11.77 -8.30
C GLN A 124 -8.16 -12.45 -9.56
N TYR A 125 -7.46 -11.69 -10.41
CA TYR A 125 -6.83 -12.21 -11.61
C TYR A 125 -5.83 -13.33 -11.27
N LEU A 126 -4.90 -13.08 -10.36
CA LEU A 126 -3.91 -14.08 -9.94
C LEU A 126 -4.55 -15.34 -9.34
N GLN A 127 -5.62 -15.20 -8.55
CA GLN A 127 -6.34 -16.36 -8.00
C GLN A 127 -7.02 -17.22 -9.06
N VAL A 128 -7.35 -16.66 -10.23
CA VAL A 128 -7.99 -17.39 -11.34
C VAL A 128 -6.94 -18.02 -12.24
N GLU A 129 -5.85 -17.31 -12.53
CA GLU A 129 -4.84 -17.75 -13.48
C GLU A 129 -3.82 -18.74 -12.89
N LEU A 130 -3.50 -18.62 -11.60
CA LEU A 130 -2.49 -19.46 -10.98
C LEU A 130 -3.07 -20.82 -10.58
N GLN A 131 -2.27 -21.86 -10.81
CA GLN A 131 -2.58 -23.22 -10.35
C GLN A 131 -2.45 -23.31 -8.83
N SER A 132 -3.15 -24.27 -8.21
CA SER A 132 -3.11 -24.48 -6.76
C SER A 132 -1.68 -24.62 -6.21
N LYS A 133 -0.81 -25.35 -6.92
CA LYS A 133 0.60 -25.51 -6.54
C LYS A 133 1.37 -24.17 -6.54
N GLU A 134 1.12 -23.31 -7.53
CA GLU A 134 1.78 -22.00 -7.60
C GLU A 134 1.33 -21.08 -6.47
N LEU A 135 0.04 -21.14 -6.10
CA LEU A 135 -0.53 -20.41 -4.98
C LEU A 135 0.04 -20.88 -3.62
N GLU A 136 0.24 -22.18 -3.45
CA GLU A 136 0.87 -22.78 -2.26
C GLU A 136 2.35 -22.35 -2.15
N GLU A 137 3.12 -22.45 -3.25
CA GLU A 137 4.51 -21.98 -3.27
C GLU A 137 4.62 -20.47 -3.00
N MET A 138 3.66 -19.69 -3.50
CA MET A 138 3.60 -18.25 -3.23
C MET A 138 3.29 -17.99 -1.75
N GLU A 139 2.36 -18.73 -1.15
CA GLU A 139 2.05 -18.62 0.27
C GLU A 139 3.28 -18.84 1.14
N GLU A 140 4.06 -19.90 0.87
CA GLU A 140 5.30 -20.19 1.60
C GLU A 140 6.32 -19.05 1.46
N LYS A 141 6.52 -18.53 0.25
CA LYS A 141 7.43 -17.41 -0.01
C LYS A 141 6.98 -16.12 0.67
N VAL A 142 5.68 -15.83 0.65
CA VAL A 142 5.10 -14.70 1.35
C VAL A 142 5.32 -14.84 2.85
N ALA A 143 5.03 -16.01 3.43
CA ALA A 143 5.21 -16.26 4.86
C ALA A 143 6.67 -16.15 5.32
N ALA A 144 7.63 -16.49 4.45
CA ALA A 144 9.06 -16.39 4.76
C ALA A 144 9.60 -14.95 4.80
N ILE A 145 8.96 -14.02 4.07
CA ILE A 145 9.43 -12.63 3.93
C ILE A 145 8.56 -11.66 4.73
N HIS A 146 7.24 -11.88 4.74
CA HIS A 146 6.28 -11.00 5.39
C HIS A 146 6.53 -10.95 6.89
N LYS A 147 6.47 -9.73 7.42
CA LYS A 147 6.49 -9.47 8.87
C LYS A 147 5.20 -8.76 9.22
N PRO A 148 4.54 -9.13 10.34
CA PRO A 148 3.35 -8.43 10.79
C PRO A 148 3.61 -6.92 10.92
N THR A 149 2.73 -6.14 10.30
CA THR A 149 2.74 -4.69 10.43
C THR A 149 2.39 -4.29 11.87
N THR A 150 3.30 -3.58 12.54
CA THR A 150 3.11 -2.99 13.88
C THR A 150 3.35 -1.50 13.80
N GLU A 151 2.38 -0.69 14.25
CA GLU A 151 2.54 0.76 14.28
C GLU A 151 3.13 1.22 15.62
N GLU A 152 4.33 1.80 15.54
CA GLU A 152 5.08 2.39 16.64
C GLU A 152 5.19 3.91 16.44
N TRP A 153 4.04 4.59 16.32
CA TRP A 153 3.98 6.04 16.19
C TRP A 153 3.35 6.68 17.45
N GLU A 154 4.15 7.47 18.16
CA GLU A 154 3.73 8.12 19.42
C GLU A 154 2.83 9.34 19.18
N ASP A 155 3.09 10.07 18.10
CA ASP A 155 2.41 11.32 17.81
C ASP A 155 1.02 11.09 17.16
N LYS A 156 0.06 10.70 18.00
CA LYS A 156 -1.32 10.34 17.60
C LYS A 156 -2.20 11.56 17.32
N PHE A 157 -1.82 12.39 16.35
CA PHE A 157 -2.52 13.63 15.98
C PHE A 157 -3.98 13.44 15.53
N TRP A 158 -4.38 12.21 15.19
CA TRP A 158 -5.73 11.84 14.79
C TRP A 158 -6.69 11.59 15.96
N VAL A 159 -6.19 11.47 17.19
CA VAL A 159 -7.02 11.28 18.39
C VAL A 159 -7.69 12.61 18.79
N LYS A 160 -8.81 12.53 19.52
CA LYS A 160 -9.52 13.71 20.04
C LYS A 160 -8.74 14.39 21.16
#